data_AF-V8CUC7-F1
#
_entry.id   AF-V8CUC7-F1
#
_cell.length_a   1.000
_cell.length_b   1.000
_cell.length_c   1.000
_cell.angle_alpha   90.00
_cell.angle_beta   90.00
_cell.angle_gamma   90.00
#
_symmetry.space_group_name_H-M   'P 1'
#
loop_
_entity.id
_entity.type
_entity.pdbx_description
1 polymer ?
#
loop_
_entity_poly.entity_id
_entity_poly.type
_entity_poly.pdbx_seq_one_letter_code
_entity_poly.pdbx_strand_id
1 'polypeptide(L)' 'MSSSSVSQPVSNAPTLAVAVPDVSVVNAALWLTATTMVASLAYYFLGFDQGAVSVFGSDTHVHEYIHDARHFLGFPCH' A
#
# COMPACT_ATOMS: atom_id res chain seq x y z
N MET A 1 -68.88 -29.76 3.07
CA MET A 1 -67.99 -28.99 2.17
C MET A 1 -66.67 -28.81 2.90
N SER A 2 -65.72 -29.72 2.71
CA SER A 2 -64.42 -29.66 3.37
C SER A 2 -63.35 -29.60 2.30
N SER A 3 -62.79 -28.40 2.10
CA SER A 3 -61.73 -28.15 1.13
C SER A 3 -60.39 -28.38 1.83
N SER A 4 -59.74 -29.50 1.53
CA SER A 4 -58.35 -29.74 1.96
C SER A 4 -57.41 -28.93 1.08
N SER A 5 -56.82 -27.87 1.63
CA SER A 5 -55.71 -27.16 0.99
C SER A 5 -54.42 -27.97 1.14
N VAL A 6 -53.95 -28.53 0.03
CA VAL A 6 -52.62 -29.14 -0.05
C VAL A 6 -51.59 -28.01 -0.10
N SER A 7 -50.74 -27.92 0.93
CA SER A 7 -49.57 -27.05 0.93
C SER A 7 -48.50 -27.67 0.01
N GLN A 8 -48.11 -26.97 -1.06
CA GLN A 8 -47.03 -27.41 -1.93
C GLN A 8 -45.67 -27.11 -1.29
N PRO A 9 -44.66 -28.00 -1.45
CA PRO A 9 -43.29 -27.67 -1.10
C PRO A 9 -42.77 -26.60 -2.07
N VAL A 10 -42.37 -25.45 -1.54
CA VAL A 10 -41.59 -24.47 -2.31
C VAL A 10 -40.26 -25.13 -2.68
N SER A 11 -40.06 -25.39 -3.96
CA SER A 11 -38.79 -25.90 -4.49
C SER A 11 -37.70 -24.88 -4.21
N ASN A 12 -36.73 -25.24 -3.36
CA ASN A 12 -35.49 -24.47 -3.21
C ASN A 12 -34.74 -24.49 -4.55
N ALA A 13 -34.84 -23.40 -5.32
CA ALA A 13 -34.03 -23.20 -6.51
C ALA A 13 -32.54 -23.25 -6.12
N PRO A 14 -31.67 -23.95 -6.89
CA PRO A 14 -30.25 -23.99 -6.60
C PRO A 14 -29.68 -22.59 -6.81
N THR A 15 -29.25 -21.95 -5.72
CA THR A 15 -28.44 -20.74 -5.78
C THR A 15 -27.08 -21.12 -6.36
N LEU A 16 -26.81 -20.67 -7.59
CA LEU A 16 -25.47 -20.73 -8.18
C LEU A 16 -24.54 -19.87 -7.31
N ALA A 17 -23.78 -20.51 -6.44
CA ALA A 17 -22.79 -19.84 -5.60
C ALA A 17 -21.54 -19.54 -6.44
N VAL A 18 -21.29 -18.26 -6.68
CA VAL A 18 -20.04 -17.78 -7.28
C VAL A 18 -18.95 -17.81 -6.22
N ALA A 19 -17.87 -18.54 -6.47
CA ALA A 19 -16.69 -18.52 -5.60
C ALA A 19 -16.00 -17.17 -5.71
N VAL A 20 -15.89 -16.45 -4.59
CA VAL A 20 -15.13 -15.20 -4.50
C VAL A 20 -13.67 -15.57 -4.19
N PRO A 21 -12.69 -15.07 -4.97
CA PRO A 21 -11.29 -15.35 -4.70
C PRO A 21 -10.82 -14.68 -3.41
N ASP A 22 -10.02 -15.40 -2.61
CA ASP A 22 -9.32 -14.82 -1.47
C ASP A 22 -8.16 -13.93 -1.97
N VAL A 23 -8.21 -12.65 -1.62
CA VAL A 23 -7.22 -11.63 -2.01
C VAL A 23 -6.25 -11.28 -0.87
N SER A 24 -6.31 -12.00 0.26
CA SER A 24 -5.48 -11.75 1.44
C SER A 24 -3.98 -11.66 1.13
N VAL A 25 -3.47 -12.61 0.34
CA VAL A 25 -2.06 -12.66 -0.09
C VAL A 25 -1.70 -11.48 -0.99
N VAL A 26 -2.57 -11.13 -1.95
CA VAL A 26 -2.34 -10.00 -2.85
C VAL A 26 -2.32 -8.69 -2.07
N ASN A 27 -3.25 -8.51 -1.12
CA ASN A 27 -3.29 -7.34 -0.27
C ASN A 27 -2.04 -7.23 0.61
N ALA A 28 -1.60 -8.34 1.22
CA ALA A 28 -0.36 -8.36 2.00
C ALA A 28 0.86 -8.02 1.13
N ALA A 29 0.97 -8.62 -0.05
CA ALA A 29 2.05 -8.35 -0.99
C ALA A 29 2.07 -6.88 -1.44
N LEU A 30 0.89 -6.29 -1.68
CA LEU A 30 0.76 -4.89 -2.06
C LEU A 30 1.24 -3.97 -0.94
N TRP A 31 0.79 -4.21 0.30
CA TRP A 31 1.23 -3.42 1.45
C TRP A 31 2.72 -3.54 1.70
N LEU A 32 3.26 -4.77 1.72
CA LEU A 32 4.70 -4.99 1.89
C LEU A 32 5.50 -4.29 0.80
N THR A 33 5.11 -4.45 -0.46
CA THR A 33 5.82 -3.82 -1.59
C THR A 33 5.78 -2.30 -1.50
N ALA A 34 4.60 -1.73 -1.25
CA ALA A 34 4.42 -0.28 -1.14
C ALA A 34 5.25 0.29 0.03
N THR A 35 5.18 -0.34 1.20
CA THR A 35 5.93 0.09 2.38
C THR A 35 7.43 -0.05 2.17
N THR A 36 7.91 -1.17 1.62
CA THR A 36 9.33 -1.37 1.32
C THR A 36 9.84 -0.36 0.29
N MET A 37 9.03 -0.05 -0.74
CA MET A 37 9.39 0.96 -1.72
C MET A 37 9.52 2.34 -1.05
N VAL A 38 8.50 2.79 -0.31
CA VAL A 38 8.55 4.08 0.39
C VAL A 38 9.72 4.16 1.37
N ALA A 39 9.97 3.10 2.14
CA ALA A 39 11.10 3.04 3.06
C ALA A 39 12.45 3.12 2.33
N SER A 40 12.57 2.48 1.17
CA SER A 40 13.79 2.54 0.35
C SER A 40 14.01 3.93 -0.23
N LEU A 41 12.95 4.61 -0.70
CA LEU A 41 13.05 6.00 -1.15
C LEU A 41 13.51 6.92 -0.02
N ALA A 42 12.90 6.80 1.16
CA ALA A 42 13.30 7.58 2.33
C ALA A 42 14.77 7.32 2.69
N TYR A 43 15.18 6.06 2.75
CA TYR A 43 16.57 5.69 3.04
C TYR A 43 17.56 6.25 2.02
N TYR A 44 17.22 6.21 0.74
CA TYR A 44 18.04 6.78 -0.33
C TYR A 44 18.20 8.30 -0.16
N PHE A 45 17.11 9.06 -0.01
CA PHE A 45 17.17 10.51 0.10
C PHE A 45 17.83 11.00 1.38
N LEU A 46 17.64 10.29 2.50
CA LEU A 46 18.26 10.67 3.78
C LEU A 46 19.74 10.27 3.86
N GLY A 47 20.13 9.15 3.22
CA GLY A 47 21.44 8.55 3.40
C GLY A 47 22.41 8.72 2.24
N PHE A 48 21.93 8.60 1.00
CA PHE A 48 22.77 8.46 -0.19
C PHE A 48 22.78 9.71 -1.06
N ASP A 49 21.68 10.47 -1.12
CA ASP A 49 21.53 11.65 -1.98
C ASP A 49 22.33 12.87 -1.46
N GLN A 50 23.65 12.72 -1.38
CA GLN A 50 24.61 13.70 -0.84
C GLN A 50 25.40 14.43 -1.94
N GLY A 51 24.85 14.53 -3.16
CA GLY A 51 25.52 15.15 -4.32
C GLY A 51 26.56 14.30 -5.05
N ALA A 52 27.08 13.22 -4.43
CA ALA A 52 28.03 12.29 -5.08
C ALA A 52 27.35 11.09 -5.77
N VAL A 53 26.20 10.65 -5.28
CA VAL A 53 25.43 9.52 -5.83
C VAL A 53 23.95 9.88 -5.97
N SER A 54 23.67 10.96 -6.71
CA SER A 54 22.28 11.36 -7.00
C SER A 54 21.76 10.74 -8.30
N VAL A 55 20.54 10.18 -8.26
CA VAL A 55 19.75 9.81 -9.44
C VAL A 55 19.34 11.04 -10.27
N PHE A 56 19.41 12.24 -9.68
CA PHE A 56 19.19 13.52 -10.37
C PHE A 56 20.49 14.15 -10.89
N GLY A 57 21.64 13.46 -10.80
CA GLY A 57 22.91 13.91 -11.34
C GLY A 57 23.67 14.85 -10.40
N SER A 58 24.23 15.95 -10.91
CA SER A 58 24.90 16.95 -10.06
C SER A 58 23.92 17.93 -9.39
N ASP A 59 22.62 17.67 -9.50
CA ASP A 59 21.56 18.54 -8.97
C ASP A 59 21.26 18.20 -7.51
N THR A 60 21.52 19.14 -6.59
CA THR A 60 21.53 18.95 -5.13
C THR A 60 20.34 19.61 -4.41
N HIS A 61 19.28 19.99 -5.11
CA HIS A 61 18.14 20.69 -4.47
C HIS A 61 17.52 19.88 -3.31
N VAL A 62 17.42 18.56 -3.44
CA VAL A 62 16.93 17.68 -2.37
C VAL A 62 17.93 17.61 -1.21
N HIS A 63 19.23 17.50 -1.53
CA HIS A 63 20.29 17.50 -0.53
C HIS A 63 20.28 18.77 0.31
N GLU A 64 20.20 19.94 -0.32
CA GLU A 64 20.16 21.24 0.34
C GLU A 64 18.90 21.41 1.18
N TYR A 65 17.73 21.00 0.66
CA TYR A 65 16.48 21.02 1.42
C TYR A 65 16.57 20.19 2.70
N ILE A 66 17.09 18.96 2.63
CA ILE A 66 17.23 18.08 3.79
C ILE A 66 18.31 18.61 4.74
N HIS A 67 19.40 19.14 4.19
CA HIS A 67 20.47 19.77 4.95
C HIS A 67 19.95 20.96 5.77
N ASP A 68 19.13 21.83 5.17
CA ASP A 68 18.50 22.96 5.84
C ASP A 68 17.44 22.54 6.87
N ALA A 69 16.65 21.51 6.57
CA ALA A 69 15.68 20.96 7.52
C ALA A 69 16.36 20.44 8.80
N ARG A 70 17.54 19.81 8.68
CA ARG A 70 18.29 19.36 9.86
C ARG A 70 18.78 20.54 10.71
N HIS A 71 19.23 21.61 10.07
CA HIS A 71 19.64 22.83 10.75
C HIS A 71 18.45 23.52 11.43
N PHE A 72 17.29 23.54 10.78
CA PHE A 72 16.05 24.03 11.37
C PHE A 72 15.67 23.25 12.64
N LEU A 73 15.91 21.94 12.66
CA LEU A 73 15.71 21.09 13.83
C LEU A 73 16.85 21.17 14.87
N GLY A 74 17.86 22.01 14.65
CA GLY A 74 18.96 22.26 15.58
C GLY A 74 20.08 21.21 15.57
N PHE A 75 20.08 20.29 14.59
CA PHE A 75 21.15 19.31 14.45
C PHE A 75 22.38 19.95 13.76
N PRO A 76 23.59 19.83 14.33
CA PRO A 76 24.80 20.45 13.77
C PRO A 76 25.28 19.77 12.48
N CYS A 77 26.06 20.50 11.68
CA CYS A 77 26.85 19.98 10.56
C CYS A 77 28.35 20.15 10.71
N HIS A 78 29.12 19.28 10.04
CA HIS A 78 30.58 19.36 9.91
C HIS A 78 30.91 19.60 8.44
#